data_AF-A0A5K7Z139-F1
#
_entry.id   AF-A0A5K7Z139-F1
#
_cell.length_a   1.000
_cell.length_b   1.000
_cell.length_c   1.000
_cell.angle_alpha   90.00
_cell.angle_beta   90.00
_cell.angle_gamma   90.00
#
_symmetry.space_group_name_H-M   'P 1'
#
loop_
_entity.id
_entity.type
_entity.pdbx_description
1 polymer ?
#
loop_
_entity_poly.entity_id
_entity_poly.type
_entity_poly.pdbx_seq_one_letter_code
_entity_poly.pdbx_strand_id
1 'polypeptide(L)'
;MSNVLEKIIDGVKVVAPMAANLFLPGSGTILEGLMRAVTGDGPEVAIEAVAEKIAADPALMVELQVKAMEHEARLEEIEAKKLASVNQTMQAESKSEKWPQYTWRPFNGFTFPLAVLLIYFALPALGKAVPDVPQWVWVGWLSILGVATWDRGKEKRAKSGDTQTGLIEGAIKAIRG
;
A
#
# COMPACT_ATOMS: atom_id res chain seq x y z
N MET A 1 -13.89 -4.82 42.25
CA MET A 1 -13.70 -3.83 41.17
C MET A 1 -12.33 -4.03 40.48
N SER A 2 -11.86 -5.29 40.30
CA SER A 2 -10.50 -5.60 39.77
C SER A 2 -10.48 -6.37 38.44
N ASN A 3 -11.50 -7.17 38.11
CA ASN A 3 -11.44 -8.09 36.96
C ASN A 3 -11.60 -7.45 35.56
N VAL A 4 -12.01 -6.17 35.46
CA VAL A 4 -12.21 -5.49 34.17
C VAL A 4 -10.96 -4.71 33.77
N LEU A 5 -10.31 -4.05 34.73
CA LEU A 5 -9.05 -3.35 34.53
C LEU A 5 -7.89 -4.31 34.23
N GLU A 6 -7.81 -5.46 34.90
CA GLU A 6 -6.83 -6.51 34.56
C GLU A 6 -7.05 -7.05 33.15
N LYS A 7 -8.30 -7.26 32.72
CA LYS A 7 -8.61 -7.72 31.36
C LYS A 7 -8.31 -6.68 30.28
N ILE A 8 -8.46 -5.39 30.59
CA ILE A 8 -8.09 -4.28 29.69
C ILE A 8 -6.57 -4.17 29.62
N ILE A 9 -5.86 -4.31 30.74
CA ILE A 9 -4.39 -4.26 30.80
C ILE A 9 -3.78 -5.49 30.11
N ASP A 10 -4.31 -6.69 30.34
CA ASP A 10 -3.90 -7.92 29.64
C ASP A 10 -4.28 -7.88 28.15
N GLY A 11 -5.43 -7.30 27.83
CA GLY A 11 -5.84 -7.01 26.46
C GLY A 11 -4.85 -6.08 25.77
N VAL A 12 -4.43 -4.99 26.42
CA VAL A 12 -3.41 -4.07 25.88
C VAL A 12 -2.03 -4.73 25.79
N LYS A 13 -1.65 -5.62 26.71
CA LYS A 13 -0.36 -6.35 26.68
C LYS A 13 -0.29 -7.43 25.60
N VAL A 14 -1.40 -8.12 25.33
CA VAL A 14 -1.48 -9.15 24.29
C VAL A 14 -1.78 -8.55 22.92
N VAL A 15 -2.60 -7.50 22.87
CA VAL A 15 -3.02 -6.85 21.64
C VAL A 15 -2.01 -5.79 21.20
N ALA A 16 -1.23 -5.11 22.04
CA ALA A 16 -0.28 -4.11 21.52
C ALA A 16 0.81 -4.70 20.59
N PRO A 17 1.47 -5.83 20.91
CA PRO A 17 2.45 -6.46 20.01
C PRO A 17 1.77 -7.19 18.84
N MET A 18 0.61 -7.81 19.07
CA MET A 18 -0.12 -8.52 18.01
C MET A 18 -0.86 -7.58 17.06
N ALA A 19 -1.47 -6.49 17.52
CA ALA A 19 -2.00 -5.41 16.69
C ALA A 19 -0.87 -4.80 15.85
N ALA A 20 0.27 -4.49 16.48
CA ALA A 20 1.41 -3.94 15.78
C ALA A 20 1.91 -4.84 14.63
N ASN A 21 1.85 -6.17 14.76
CA ASN A 21 2.22 -7.12 13.71
C ASN A 21 1.05 -7.54 12.78
N LEU A 22 -0.21 -7.40 13.21
CA LEU A 22 -1.40 -7.79 12.45
C LEU A 22 -1.80 -6.72 11.44
N PHE A 23 -1.49 -5.44 11.70
CA PHE A 23 -1.89 -4.34 10.83
C PHE A 23 -0.94 -4.12 9.64
N LEU A 24 0.35 -4.46 9.74
CA LEU A 24 1.32 -4.40 8.63
C LEU A 24 2.51 -5.35 8.92
N PRO A 25 2.82 -6.33 8.06
CA PRO A 25 4.05 -7.12 8.23
C PRO A 25 5.27 -6.20 8.08
N GLY A 26 5.95 -5.87 9.19
CA GLY A 26 7.11 -4.98 9.23
C GLY A 26 6.91 -3.58 9.84
N SER A 27 5.72 -3.25 10.37
CA SER A 27 5.45 -1.94 11.02
C SER A 27 5.97 -1.78 12.44
N GLY A 28 6.49 -2.84 13.07
CA GLY A 28 6.96 -2.81 14.46
C GLY A 28 7.96 -1.68 14.72
N THR A 29 8.91 -1.47 13.81
CA THR A 29 9.98 -0.46 13.98
C THR A 29 9.49 0.99 13.89
N ILE A 30 8.45 1.26 13.07
CA ILE A 30 7.89 2.61 12.89
C ILE A 30 7.04 2.98 14.10
N LEU A 31 6.17 2.07 14.54
CA LEU A 31 5.35 2.29 15.72
C LEU A 31 6.21 2.43 16.99
N GLU A 32 7.24 1.60 17.12
CA GLU A 32 8.26 1.73 18.18
C GLU A 32 8.93 3.11 18.19
N GLY A 33 9.34 3.60 17.01
CA GLY A 33 9.91 4.93 16.88
C GLY A 33 8.96 6.05 17.28
N LEU A 34 7.69 5.95 16.91
CA LEU A 34 6.66 6.93 17.27
C LEU A 34 6.34 6.90 18.78
N MET A 35 6.19 5.72 19.38
CA MET A 35 5.95 5.55 20.81
C MET A 35 7.10 6.15 21.64
N ARG A 36 8.35 5.90 21.24
CA ARG A 36 9.53 6.51 21.88
C ARG A 36 9.60 8.02 21.65
N ALA A 37 9.21 8.51 20.48
CA ALA A 37 9.20 9.95 20.19
C ALA A 37 8.15 10.72 21.00
N VAL A 38 7.07 10.08 21.46
CA VAL A 38 6.03 10.67 22.31
C VAL A 38 6.42 10.63 23.79
N THR A 39 7.01 9.52 24.23
CA THR A 39 7.43 9.34 25.63
C THR A 39 8.77 10.00 25.95
N GLY A 40 9.60 10.29 24.94
CA GLY A 40 10.97 10.76 25.12
C GLY A 40 11.95 9.68 25.58
N ASP A 41 11.52 8.41 25.62
CA ASP A 41 12.34 7.29 26.07
C ASP A 41 13.34 6.86 24.98
N GLY A 42 14.61 6.72 25.35
CA GLY A 42 15.66 6.23 24.44
C GLY A 42 15.59 4.71 24.20
N PRO A 43 16.37 4.17 23.24
CA PRO A 43 16.32 2.77 22.79
C PRO A 43 16.53 1.73 23.91
N GLU A 44 17.18 2.12 25.00
CA GLU A 44 17.47 1.33 26.20
C GLU A 44 16.23 0.93 27.03
N VAL A 45 15.11 1.65 26.89
CA VAL A 45 13.87 1.29 27.58
C VAL A 45 13.15 0.20 26.80
N ALA A 46 12.73 -0.87 27.49
CA ALA A 46 11.93 -1.94 26.91
C ALA A 46 10.63 -1.37 26.33
N ILE A 47 10.25 -1.80 25.12
CA ILE A 47 9.12 -1.21 24.40
C ILE A 47 7.79 -1.43 25.14
N GLU A 48 7.70 -2.51 25.90
CA GLU A 48 6.54 -2.85 26.72
C GLU A 48 6.33 -1.80 27.82
N ALA A 49 7.41 -1.32 28.43
CA ALA A 49 7.35 -0.26 29.44
C ALA A 49 6.96 1.10 28.82
N VAL A 50 7.41 1.37 27.59
CA VAL A 50 7.00 2.56 26.82
C VAL A 50 5.51 2.50 26.49
N ALA A 51 5.02 1.33 26.05
CA ALA A 51 3.60 1.11 25.75
C ALA A 51 2.72 1.23 27.00
N GLU A 52 3.17 0.72 28.15
CA GLU A 52 2.45 0.86 29.43
C GLU A 52 2.34 2.32 29.87
N LYS A 53 3.40 3.14 29.70
CA LYS A 53 3.34 4.58 29.98
C LYS A 53 2.30 5.30 29.11
N ILE A 54 2.26 4.97 27.81
CA ILE A 54 1.29 5.55 26.87
C ILE A 54 -0.14 5.09 27.22
N ALA A 55 -0.32 3.83 27.63
CA ALA A 55 -1.61 3.31 28.04
C ALA A 55 -2.11 3.91 29.36
N ALA A 56 -1.20 4.28 30.27
CA ALA A 56 -1.53 4.88 31.55
C ALA A 56 -1.87 6.38 31.44
N ASP A 57 -1.42 7.07 30.39
CA ASP A 57 -1.64 8.50 30.19
C ASP A 57 -2.48 8.79 28.93
N PRO A 58 -3.76 9.20 29.09
CA PRO A 58 -4.61 9.60 27.96
C PRO A 58 -4.01 10.72 27.09
N ALA A 59 -3.18 11.60 27.63
CA ALA A 59 -2.55 12.68 26.87
C ALA A 59 -1.47 12.14 25.91
N LEU A 60 -0.65 11.19 26.36
CA LEU A 60 0.36 10.53 25.52
C LEU A 60 -0.29 9.68 24.44
N MET A 61 -1.44 9.08 24.72
CA MET A 61 -2.19 8.33 23.70
C MET A 61 -2.69 9.25 22.58
N VAL A 62 -3.21 10.44 22.92
CA VAL A 62 -3.63 11.44 21.92
C VAL A 62 -2.43 11.95 21.13
N GLU A 63 -1.31 12.22 21.78
CA GLU A 63 -0.09 12.68 21.09
C GLU A 63 0.46 11.62 20.11
N LEU A 64 0.42 10.34 20.49
CA LEU A 64 0.79 9.25 19.58
C LEU A 64 -0.13 9.18 18.37
N GLN A 65 -1.44 9.37 18.56
CA GLN A 65 -2.38 9.42 17.44
C GLN A 65 -2.07 10.59 16.50
N VAL A 66 -1.81 11.78 17.05
CA VAL A 66 -1.44 12.96 16.24
C VAL A 66 -0.16 12.70 15.46
N LYS A 67 0.90 12.19 16.09
CA LYS A 67 2.17 11.89 15.39
C LYS A 67 2.01 10.77 14.37
N ALA A 68 1.15 9.78 14.60
CA ALA A 68 0.84 8.74 13.63
C ALA A 68 0.14 9.33 12.40
N MET A 69 -0.86 10.19 12.60
CA MET A 69 -1.55 10.89 11.50
C MET A 69 -0.62 11.82 10.72
N GLU A 70 0.25 12.58 11.40
CA GLU A 70 1.25 13.42 10.75
C GLU A 70 2.27 12.61 9.94
N HIS A 71 2.66 11.43 10.45
CA HIS A 71 3.55 10.53 9.74
C HIS A 71 2.89 9.99 8.46
N GLU A 72 1.63 9.54 8.56
CA GLU A 72 0.84 9.08 7.43
C GLU A 72 0.66 10.18 6.38
N ALA A 73 0.25 11.39 6.80
CA ALA A 73 0.14 12.55 5.92
C ALA A 73 1.46 12.90 5.22
N ARG A 74 2.59 12.77 5.92
CA ARG A 74 3.93 12.99 5.33
C ARG A 74 4.28 11.92 4.30
N LEU A 75 3.96 10.66 4.56
CA LEU A 75 4.17 9.57 3.60
C LEU A 75 3.32 9.78 2.35
N GLU A 76 2.05 10.14 2.50
CA GLU A 76 1.16 10.48 1.40
C GLU A 76 1.70 11.68 0.60
N GLU A 77 2.22 12.72 1.27
CA GLU A 77 2.82 13.88 0.60
C GLU A 77 4.07 13.48 -0.21
N ILE A 78 4.93 12.63 0.35
CA ILE A 78 6.12 12.11 -0.34
C ILE A 78 5.70 11.27 -1.55
N GLU A 79 4.70 10.41 -1.41
CA GLU A 79 4.17 9.60 -2.51
C GLU A 79 3.54 10.47 -3.60
N ALA A 80 2.76 11.49 -3.22
CA ALA A 80 2.17 12.45 -4.15
C ALA A 80 3.25 13.23 -4.92
N LYS A 81 4.33 13.68 -4.26
CA LYS A 81 5.48 14.33 -4.91
C LYS A 81 6.18 13.39 -5.87
N LYS A 82 6.39 12.13 -5.49
CA LYS A 82 6.99 11.10 -6.34
C LYS A 82 6.14 10.84 -7.58
N LEU A 83 4.83 10.69 -7.41
CA LEU A 83 3.87 10.53 -8.52
C LEU A 83 3.87 11.75 -9.45
N ALA A 84 3.89 12.97 -8.90
CA ALA A 84 3.97 14.18 -9.70
C ALA A 84 5.25 14.25 -10.53
N SER A 85 6.41 13.90 -9.94
CA SER A 85 7.69 13.82 -10.64
C SER A 85 7.67 12.78 -11.76
N VAL A 86 7.17 11.57 -11.49
CA VAL A 86 7.00 10.51 -12.50
C VAL A 86 6.09 10.98 -13.64
N ASN A 87 4.97 11.62 -13.33
CA ASN A 87 4.04 12.14 -14.33
C ASN A 87 4.67 13.22 -15.20
N GLN A 88 5.49 14.12 -14.63
CA GLN A 88 6.24 15.11 -15.40
C GLN A 88 7.22 14.43 -16.37
N THR A 89 7.97 13.43 -15.90
CA THR A 89 8.87 12.66 -16.76
C THR A 89 8.11 11.89 -17.83
N MET A 90 6.97 11.28 -17.51
CA MET A 90 6.12 10.58 -18.49
C MET A 90 5.57 11.52 -19.57
N GLN A 91 5.15 12.74 -19.20
CA GLN A 91 4.71 13.74 -20.18
C GLN A 91 5.87 14.22 -21.06
N ALA A 92 7.07 14.34 -20.51
CA ALA A 92 8.26 14.66 -21.30
C ALA A 92 8.62 13.51 -22.26
N GLU A 93 8.57 12.26 -21.80
CA GLU A 93 8.78 11.07 -22.63
C GLU A 93 7.74 10.94 -23.74
N SER A 94 6.46 11.21 -23.44
CA SER A 94 5.39 11.15 -24.44
C SER A 94 5.52 12.22 -25.52
N LYS A 95 6.23 13.31 -25.22
CA LYS A 95 6.56 14.40 -26.17
C LYS A 95 7.93 14.21 -26.84
N SER A 96 8.68 13.16 -26.47
CA SER A 96 9.98 12.89 -27.07
C SER A 96 9.83 12.38 -28.50
N GLU A 97 10.77 12.74 -29.38
CA GLU A 97 10.76 12.30 -30.79
C GLU A 97 11.19 10.84 -30.99
N LYS A 98 11.53 10.13 -29.90
CA LYS A 98 12.03 8.75 -29.95
C LYS A 98 10.86 7.77 -29.92
N TRP A 99 10.47 7.26 -31.11
CA TRP A 99 9.35 6.32 -31.26
C TRP A 99 9.36 5.20 -30.22
N PRO A 100 10.47 4.48 -29.96
CA PRO A 100 10.42 3.29 -29.10
C PRO A 100 10.01 3.64 -27.67
N GLN A 101 10.28 4.87 -27.25
CA GLN A 101 10.07 5.33 -25.88
C GLN A 101 8.61 5.68 -25.59
N TYR A 102 7.90 6.33 -26.51
CA TYR A 102 6.49 6.72 -26.29
C TYR A 102 5.47 5.70 -26.81
N THR A 103 5.85 4.85 -27.78
CA THR A 103 4.90 3.93 -28.45
C THR A 103 4.76 2.57 -27.78
N TRP A 104 5.74 2.11 -26.99
CA TRP A 104 5.73 0.73 -26.49
C TRP A 104 4.52 0.43 -25.60
N ARG A 105 4.07 1.39 -24.78
CA ARG A 105 2.88 1.21 -23.91
C ARG A 105 1.59 1.10 -24.74
N PRO A 106 1.26 2.03 -25.65
CA PRO A 106 0.14 1.86 -26.58
C PRO A 106 0.24 0.58 -27.41
N PHE A 107 1.42 0.27 -27.94
CA PHE A 107 1.65 -0.91 -28.77
C PHE A 107 1.25 -2.20 -28.03
N ASN A 108 1.73 -2.38 -26.79
CA ASN A 108 1.35 -3.53 -25.97
C ASN A 108 -0.16 -3.54 -25.65
N GLY A 109 -0.76 -2.38 -25.39
CA GLY A 109 -2.19 -2.26 -25.11
C GLY A 109 -3.10 -2.63 -26.29
N PHE A 110 -2.66 -2.38 -27.54
CA PHE A 110 -3.41 -2.77 -28.74
C PHE A 110 -3.10 -4.19 -29.20
N THR A 111 -1.84 -4.61 -29.11
CA THR A 111 -1.42 -5.93 -29.64
C THR A 111 -1.83 -7.09 -28.74
N PHE A 112 -1.92 -6.90 -27.42
CA PHE A 112 -2.40 -7.96 -26.51
C PHE A 112 -3.83 -8.43 -26.82
N PRO A 113 -4.88 -7.57 -26.78
CA PRO A 113 -6.24 -8.01 -27.09
C PRO A 113 -6.37 -8.49 -28.53
N LEU A 114 -5.63 -7.90 -29.47
CA LEU A 114 -5.58 -8.36 -30.84
C LEU A 114 -4.98 -9.76 -30.96
N ALA A 115 -3.89 -10.06 -30.26
CA ALA A 115 -3.28 -11.39 -30.25
C ALA A 115 -4.24 -12.44 -29.66
N VAL A 116 -4.92 -12.11 -28.56
CA VAL A 116 -5.93 -12.99 -27.96
C VAL A 116 -7.08 -13.25 -28.95
N LEU A 117 -7.61 -12.19 -29.57
CA LEU A 117 -8.69 -12.28 -30.56
C LEU A 117 -8.30 -13.15 -31.76
N LEU A 118 -7.11 -12.90 -32.33
CA LEU A 118 -6.67 -13.61 -33.53
C LEU A 118 -6.36 -15.07 -33.24
N ILE A 119 -5.62 -15.36 -32.17
CA ILE A 119 -5.15 -16.71 -31.84
C ILE A 119 -6.30 -17.60 -31.38
N TYR A 120 -7.16 -17.11 -30.48
CA TYR A 120 -8.15 -17.95 -29.81
C TYR A 120 -9.56 -17.84 -30.38
N PHE A 121 -9.84 -16.87 -31.26
CA PHE A 121 -11.16 -16.72 -31.87
C PHE A 121 -11.10 -16.75 -33.40
N ALA A 122 -10.30 -15.89 -34.03
CA ALA A 122 -10.28 -15.78 -35.50
C ALA A 122 -9.70 -17.04 -36.18
N LEU A 123 -8.55 -17.54 -35.73
CA LEU A 123 -7.94 -18.74 -36.32
C LEU A 123 -8.83 -19.98 -36.18
N PRO A 124 -9.43 -20.29 -35.00
CA PRO A 124 -10.40 -21.36 -34.87
C PRO A 124 -11.63 -21.19 -35.77
N ALA A 125 -12.19 -19.97 -35.84
CA ALA A 125 -13.36 -19.69 -36.68
C ALA A 125 -13.07 -19.88 -38.18
N LEU A 126 -11.82 -19.67 -38.60
CA LEU A 126 -11.35 -19.89 -39.96
C LEU A 126 -10.84 -21.32 -40.21
N GLY A 127 -10.95 -22.23 -39.23
CA GLY A 127 -10.46 -23.61 -39.32
C GLY A 127 -8.93 -23.71 -39.48
N LYS A 128 -8.18 -22.68 -39.04
CA LYS A 128 -6.72 -22.63 -39.11
C LYS A 128 -6.11 -23.18 -37.83
N ALA A 129 -4.91 -23.75 -37.95
CA ALA A 129 -4.16 -24.23 -36.80
C ALA A 129 -3.84 -23.07 -35.86
N VAL A 130 -4.11 -23.26 -34.56
CA VAL A 130 -3.77 -22.30 -33.52
C VAL A 130 -2.31 -22.52 -33.12
N PRO A 131 -1.48 -21.47 -33.11
CA PRO A 131 -0.11 -21.59 -32.64
C PRO A 131 -0.08 -21.90 -31.14
N ASP A 132 0.78 -22.82 -30.73
CA ASP A 132 1.05 -23.06 -29.31
C ASP A 132 1.97 -21.96 -28.79
N VAL A 133 1.40 -21.04 -28.00
CA VAL A 133 2.13 -19.95 -27.38
C VAL A 133 2.51 -20.35 -25.96
N PRO A 134 3.80 -20.42 -25.62
CA PRO A 134 4.24 -20.84 -24.30
C PRO A 134 3.61 -20.01 -23.18
N GLN A 135 3.18 -20.67 -22.11
CA GLN A 135 2.47 -20.02 -20.99
C GLN A 135 3.25 -18.84 -20.38
N TRP A 136 4.57 -18.92 -20.31
CA TRP A 136 5.42 -17.87 -19.75
C TRP A 136 5.35 -16.55 -20.55
N VAL A 137 5.01 -16.61 -21.85
CA VAL A 137 4.79 -15.41 -22.67
C VAL A 137 3.56 -14.64 -22.18
N TRP A 138 2.46 -15.36 -21.93
CA TRP A 138 1.24 -14.78 -21.39
C TRP A 138 1.41 -14.24 -19.99
N VAL A 139 2.11 -15.00 -19.13
CA VAL A 139 2.41 -14.56 -17.76
C VAL A 139 3.24 -13.28 -17.79
N GLY A 140 4.32 -13.25 -18.56
CA GLY A 140 5.17 -12.05 -18.67
C GLY A 140 4.40 -10.82 -19.17
N TRP A 141 3.58 -11.01 -20.22
CA TRP A 141 2.80 -9.91 -20.78
C TRP A 141 1.73 -9.40 -19.80
N LEU A 142 0.98 -10.31 -19.18
CA LEU A 142 -0.04 -9.96 -18.18
C LEU A 142 0.56 -9.33 -16.92
N SER A 143 1.76 -9.73 -16.49
CA SER A 143 2.46 -9.07 -15.39
C SER A 143 2.75 -7.60 -15.70
N ILE A 144 3.24 -7.29 -16.91
CA ILE A 144 3.51 -5.90 -17.33
C ILE A 144 2.21 -5.08 -17.38
N LEU A 145 1.15 -5.62 -18.00
CA LEU A 145 -0.15 -4.94 -18.09
C LEU A 145 -0.81 -4.77 -16.71
N GLY A 146 -0.68 -5.78 -15.85
CA GLY A 146 -1.21 -5.80 -14.49
C GLY A 146 -0.58 -4.69 -13.63
N VAL A 147 0.75 -4.61 -13.59
CA VAL A 147 1.47 -3.55 -12.85
C VAL A 147 1.07 -2.17 -13.38
N ALA A 148 1.06 -1.97 -14.69
CA ALA A 148 0.69 -0.69 -15.29
C ALA A 148 -0.76 -0.27 -14.99
N THR A 149 -1.69 -1.23 -14.92
CA THR A 149 -3.10 -0.97 -14.60
C THR A 149 -3.28 -0.71 -13.10
N TRP A 150 -2.57 -1.44 -12.24
CA TRP A 150 -2.58 -1.26 -10.79
C TRP A 150 -2.14 0.14 -10.38
N ASP A 151 -1.02 0.61 -10.92
CA ASP A 151 -0.48 1.95 -10.59
C ASP A 151 -1.41 3.07 -11.06
N ARG A 152 -2.00 2.93 -12.26
CA ARG A 152 -3.05 3.85 -12.73
C ARG A 152 -4.31 3.81 -11.87
N GLY A 153 -4.65 2.64 -11.32
CA GLY A 153 -5.76 2.47 -10.38
C GLY A 153 -5.53 3.26 -9.09
N LYS A 154 -4.33 3.16 -8.50
CA LYS A 154 -3.95 3.94 -7.32
C LYS A 154 -4.02 5.44 -7.58
N GLU A 155 -3.52 5.92 -8.72
CA GLU A 155 -3.62 7.34 -9.10
C GLU A 155 -5.08 7.82 -9.19
N LYS A 156 -5.97 7.00 -9.76
CA LYS A 156 -7.41 7.33 -9.84
C LYS A 156 -8.07 7.38 -8.47
N ARG A 157 -7.75 6.44 -7.56
CA ARG A 157 -8.27 6.41 -6.18
C ARG A 157 -7.82 7.64 -5.39
N ALA A 158 -6.54 8.00 -5.50
CA ALA A 158 -5.99 9.21 -4.90
C ALA A 158 -6.72 10.47 -5.42
N LYS A 159 -6.97 10.55 -6.73
CA LYS A 159 -7.72 11.65 -7.35
C LYS A 159 -9.20 11.70 -6.95
N SER A 160 -9.82 10.55 -6.64
CA SER A 160 -11.21 10.49 -6.20
C SER A 160 -11.39 10.73 -4.71
N GLY A 161 -10.32 11.00 -3.95
CA GLY A 161 -10.38 11.19 -2.51
C GLY A 161 -10.66 9.90 -1.73
N ASP A 162 -10.42 8.73 -2.36
CA ASP A 162 -10.54 7.44 -1.71
C ASP A 162 -9.25 7.21 -0.91
N THR A 163 -9.21 7.80 0.29
CA THR A 163 -8.14 7.59 1.27
C THR A 163 -8.16 6.12 1.66
N GLN A 164 -7.03 5.44 1.51
CA GLN A 164 -6.90 4.08 2.05
C GLN A 164 -7.31 4.11 3.52
N THR A 165 -7.99 3.05 3.97
CA THR A 165 -8.39 2.87 5.37
C THR A 165 -7.17 3.06 6.26
N GLY A 166 -7.05 4.25 6.85
CA GLY A 166 -5.86 4.63 7.58
C GLY A 166 -5.65 3.73 8.79
N LEU A 167 -4.44 3.77 9.36
CA LEU A 167 -4.05 2.99 10.54
C LEU A 167 -5.10 3.05 11.67
N ILE A 168 -5.72 4.22 11.84
CA ILE A 168 -6.75 4.48 12.86
C ILE A 168 -8.11 3.88 12.48
N GLU A 169 -8.49 3.90 11.21
CA GLU A 169 -9.77 3.37 10.76
C GLU A 169 -9.77 1.83 10.77
N GLY A 170 -8.61 1.22 10.47
CA GLY A 170 -8.35 -0.20 10.68
C GLY A 170 -8.38 -0.59 12.17
N ALA A 171 -7.79 0.23 13.05
CA ALA A 171 -7.81 0.01 14.50
C ALA A 171 -9.22 0.17 15.10
N ILE A 172 -9.97 1.19 14.70
CA ILE A 172 -11.35 1.42 15.15
C ILE A 172 -12.27 0.28 14.70
N LYS A 173 -12.07 -0.22 13.48
CA LYS A 173 -12.83 -1.37 12.95
C LYS A 173 -12.51 -2.66 13.71
N ALA A 174 -11.24 -2.90 14.04
CA ALA A 174 -10.83 -4.06 14.85
C ALA A 174 -11.33 -3.99 16.30
N ILE A 175 -11.42 -2.78 16.88
CA ILE A 175 -11.98 -2.58 18.23
C ILE A 175 -13.50 -2.72 18.24
N ARG A 176 -14.19 -2.38 17.15
CA ARG A 176 -15.65 -2.46 17.04
C ARG A 176 -16.18 -3.84 16.61
N GLY A 177 -15.33 -4.70 16.04
CA GLY A 177 -15.71 -6.01 15.50
C GLY A 177 -16.18 -5.92 14.05
#